data_AF-A0A6G1GLK0-F1
#
_entry.id   AF-A0A6G1GLK0-F1
#
_cell.length_a   1.000
_cell.length_b   1.000
_cell.length_c   1.000
_cell.angle_alpha   90.00
_cell.angle_beta   90.00
_cell.angle_gamma   90.00
#
_symmetry.space_group_name_H-M   'P 1'
#
loop_
_entity.id
_entity.type
_entity.pdbx_description
1 polymer ?
#
loop_
_entity_poly.entity_id
_entity_poly.type
_entity_poly.pdbx_seq_one_letter_code
_entity_poly.pdbx_strand_id
1 'polypeptide(L)'
;KQIRSAAAKFPPALTILSRLRWDAAFCVEDYLVVYLDRHTGYQSVAVEEWKGESSDEGFVPQHRISAFVDRRSGEVVWHRGRR
;
A
#
# COMPACT_ATOMS: atom_id res chain seq x y z
N LYS A 1 30.03 -9.46 -8.18
CA LYS A 1 28.66 -9.99 -8.41
C LYS A 1 27.85 -8.92 -9.12
N GLN A 2 27.40 -9.20 -10.34
CA GLN A 2 26.81 -8.23 -11.25
C GLN A 2 25.42 -7.79 -10.79
N ILE A 3 25.25 -6.50 -10.52
CA ILE A 3 23.96 -5.89 -10.21
C ILE A 3 23.16 -5.83 -11.50
N ARG A 4 22.09 -6.63 -11.61
CA ARG A 4 21.17 -6.56 -12.74
C ARG A 4 20.28 -5.34 -12.56
N SER A 5 20.61 -4.25 -13.23
CA SER A 5 19.70 -3.15 -13.53
C SER A 5 18.65 -3.66 -14.52
N ALA A 6 17.62 -4.34 -14.02
CA ALA A 6 16.37 -4.52 -14.75
C ALA A 6 15.61 -3.20 -14.65
N ALA A 7 15.15 -2.65 -15.78
CA ALA A 7 14.32 -1.45 -15.89
C ALA A 7 13.43 -1.32 -14.64
N ALA A 8 13.58 -0.22 -13.89
CA ALA A 8 13.04 -0.08 -12.54
C ALA A 8 11.53 -0.35 -12.54
N LYS A 9 11.15 -1.60 -12.27
CA LYS A 9 9.75 -2.00 -12.18
C LYS A 9 9.19 -1.23 -11.01
N PHE A 10 8.11 -0.48 -11.25
CA PHE A 10 7.34 0.12 -10.18
C PHE A 10 7.10 -0.94 -9.09
N PRO A 11 7.52 -0.69 -7.84
CA PRO A 11 7.45 -1.69 -6.78
C PRO A 11 6.00 -2.15 -6.60
N PRO A 12 5.74 -3.44 -6.34
CA PRO A 12 4.39 -3.91 -6.07
C PRO A 12 3.87 -3.35 -4.74
N ALA A 13 2.55 -3.36 -4.56
CA ALA A 13 1.88 -2.81 -3.37
C ALA A 13 2.49 -3.34 -2.06
N LEU A 14 2.82 -4.63 -2.01
CA LEU A 14 3.42 -5.24 -0.81
C LEU A 14 4.81 -4.72 -0.50
N THR A 15 5.61 -4.41 -1.51
CA THR A 15 6.93 -3.81 -1.29
C THR A 15 6.79 -2.41 -0.69
N ILE A 16 5.81 -1.63 -1.15
CA ILE A 16 5.51 -0.32 -0.58
C ILE A 16 4.98 -0.45 0.84
N LEU A 17 3.99 -1.33 1.07
CA LEU A 17 3.43 -1.58 2.40
C LEU A 17 4.52 -1.96 3.41
N SER A 18 5.42 -2.88 3.03
CA SER A 18 6.53 -3.29 3.90
C SER A 18 7.50 -2.15 4.19
N ARG A 19 7.78 -1.27 3.21
CA ARG A 19 8.61 -0.09 3.43
C ARG A 19 7.95 0.88 4.42
N LEU A 20 6.68 1.23 4.19
CA LEU A 20 5.96 2.17 5.07
C LEU A 20 5.82 1.64 6.51
N ARG A 21 5.79 0.32 6.70
CA ARG A 21 5.69 -0.29 8.03
C ARG A 21 7.03 -0.39 8.78
N TRP A 22 8.13 -0.64 8.08
CA TRP A 22 9.36 -1.11 8.71
C TRP A 22 10.60 -0.25 8.43
N ASP A 23 10.55 0.61 7.42
CA ASP A 23 11.67 1.48 7.08
C ASP A 23 11.62 2.75 7.95
N ALA A 24 12.67 2.96 8.75
CA ALA A 24 12.75 4.05 9.72
C ALA A 24 12.72 5.46 9.10
N ALA A 25 12.88 5.57 7.78
CA ALA A 25 12.70 6.82 7.06
C ALA A 25 11.23 7.27 6.98
N PHE A 26 10.28 6.39 7.27
CA PHE A 26 8.84 6.64 7.19
C PHE A 26 8.19 6.45 8.56
N CYS A 27 7.16 7.25 8.85
CA CYS A 27 6.30 7.01 10.01
C CYS A 27 4.97 6.45 9.51
N VAL A 28 4.64 5.24 9.99
CA VAL A 28 3.51 4.44 9.49
C VAL A 28 2.16 5.14 9.64
N GLU A 29 2.01 5.96 10.67
CA GLU A 29 0.79 6.71 11.02
C GLU A 29 0.43 7.78 9.97
N ASP A 30 1.42 8.17 9.16
CA ASP A 30 1.25 9.19 8.12
C ASP A 30 0.67 8.64 6.83
N TYR A 31 0.50 7.34 6.70
CA TYR A 31 0.13 6.75 5.43
C TYR A 31 -1.21 6.03 5.50
N LEU A 32 -1.97 6.17 4.42
CA LEU A 32 -3.24 5.46 4.20
C LEU A 32 -3.06 4.42 3.10
N VAL A 33 -3.66 3.26 3.29
CA VAL A 33 -3.87 2.25 2.24
C VAL A 33 -5.23 2.51 1.60
N VAL A 34 -5.25 2.79 0.31
CA VAL A 34 -6.48 2.88 -0.48
C VAL A 34 -6.71 1.54 -1.16
N TYR A 35 -7.89 0.95 -0.95
CA TYR A 35 -8.26 -0.35 -1.49
C TYR A 35 -9.67 -0.35 -2.06
N LEU A 36 -9.95 -1.31 -2.94
CA LEU A 36 -11.29 -1.54 -3.47
C LEU A 36 -12.05 -2.55 -2.60
N ASP A 37 -13.01 -2.09 -1.83
CA ASP A 37 -13.99 -2.94 -1.14
C ASP A 37 -15.04 -3.48 -2.13
N ARG A 38 -15.58 -4.67 -1.84
CA ARG A 38 -16.53 -5.34 -2.73
C ARG A 38 -17.95 -4.78 -2.66
N HIS A 39 -18.29 -4.03 -1.61
CA HIS A 39 -19.63 -3.49 -1.38
C HIS A 39 -19.67 -1.97 -1.46
N THR A 40 -18.64 -1.31 -0.94
CA THR A 40 -18.61 0.15 -0.72
C THR A 40 -17.73 0.91 -1.71
N GLY A 41 -16.95 0.21 -2.54
CA GLY A 41 -16.05 0.84 -3.51
C GLY A 41 -14.70 1.20 -2.90
N TYR A 42 -14.12 2.34 -3.28
CA TYR A 42 -12.80 2.73 -2.78
C TYR A 42 -12.87 3.19 -1.34
N GLN A 43 -12.12 2.51 -0.47
CA GLN A 43 -12.00 2.81 0.95
C GLN A 43 -10.54 3.08 1.30
N SER A 44 -10.30 3.74 2.44
CA SER A 44 -8.96 3.97 2.97
C SER A 44 -8.88 3.68 4.46
N VAL A 45 -7.79 3.08 4.90
CA VAL A 45 -7.45 2.86 6.32
C VAL A 45 -6.00 3.23 6.58
N ALA A 46 -5.62 3.50 7.82
CA ALA A 46 -4.21 3.73 8.14
C ALA A 46 -3.37 2.49 7.81
N VAL A 47 -2.11 2.71 7.41
CA VAL A 47 -1.20 1.60 7.11
C VAL A 47 -1.02 0.70 8.32
N GLU A 48 -1.01 1.24 9.53
CA GLU A 48 -0.93 0.45 10.76
C GLU A 48 -2.11 -0.53 10.91
N GLU A 49 -3.32 -0.07 10.58
CA GLU A 49 -4.59 -0.80 10.70
C GLU A 49 -4.80 -1.84 9.59
N TRP A 50 -4.06 -1.73 8.48
CA TRP A 50 -4.16 -2.66 7.35
C TRP A 50 -3.69 -4.07 7.73
N LYS A 51 -4.62 -4.96 8.10
CA LYS A 51 -4.33 -6.36 8.42
C LYS A 51 -4.48 -7.22 7.17
N GLY A 52 -3.37 -7.86 6.78
CA GLY A 52 -3.29 -8.69 5.58
C GLY A 52 -3.80 -10.12 5.74
N GLU A 53 -4.40 -10.47 6.89
CA GLU A 53 -4.76 -11.86 7.22
C GLU A 53 -6.27 -12.08 7.37
N SER A 54 -6.67 -13.25 6.88
CA SER A 54 -8.03 -13.73 6.69
C SER A 54 -8.46 -14.64 7.84
N SER A 55 -9.54 -14.25 8.51
CA SER A 55 -10.57 -15.13 9.11
C SER A 55 -11.89 -14.36 9.36
N ASP A 56 -11.97 -13.11 8.91
CA ASP A 56 -13.09 -12.19 9.17
C ASP A 56 -13.90 -11.97 7.89
N GLU A 57 -15.22 -11.87 8.01
CA GLU A 57 -16.16 -11.80 6.87
C GLU A 57 -15.96 -10.51 6.02
N GLY A 58 -15.22 -9.53 6.55
CA GLY A 58 -14.78 -8.28 5.92
C GLY A 58 -13.36 -8.28 5.35
N PHE A 59 -12.71 -9.44 5.16
CA PHE A 59 -11.34 -9.51 4.65
C PHE A 59 -11.16 -8.88 3.25
N VAL A 60 -10.21 -7.96 3.13
CA VAL A 60 -9.81 -7.34 1.86
C VAL A 60 -8.46 -7.90 1.41
N PRO A 61 -8.40 -8.65 0.30
CA PRO A 61 -7.15 -9.23 -0.16
C PRO A 61 -6.18 -8.14 -0.66
N GLN A 62 -4.88 -8.37 -0.45
CA GLN A 62 -3.80 -7.44 -0.79
C GLN A 62 -3.78 -7.01 -2.27
N HIS A 63 -4.26 -7.85 -3.18
CA HIS A 63 -4.38 -7.51 -4.61
C HIS A 63 -5.43 -6.42 -4.90
N ARG A 64 -6.22 -6.00 -3.91
CA ARG A 64 -7.18 -4.89 -4.03
C ARG A 64 -6.63 -3.56 -3.55
N ILE A 65 -5.39 -3.51 -3.05
CA ILE A 65 -4.70 -2.25 -2.80
C ILE A 65 -4.54 -1.53 -4.15
N SER A 66 -5.02 -0.28 -4.20
CA SER A 66 -4.98 0.58 -5.37
C SER A 66 -3.92 1.67 -5.23
N ALA A 67 -3.79 2.25 -4.04
CA ALA A 67 -2.87 3.36 -3.78
C ALA A 67 -2.37 3.41 -2.34
N PHE A 68 -1.29 4.17 -2.14
CA PHE A 68 -0.89 4.68 -0.83
C PHE A 68 -0.91 6.20 -0.89
N VAL A 69 -1.42 6.82 0.18
CA VAL A 69 -1.56 8.28 0.29
C VAL A 69 -0.84 8.76 1.53
N ASP A 70 -0.06 9.83 1.41
CA ASP A 70 0.46 10.57 2.55
C ASP A 70 -0.68 11.39 3.16
N ARG A 71 -1.09 11.05 4.38
CA ARG A 71 -2.20 11.65 5.12
C ARG A 71 -1.96 13.12 5.44
N ARG A 72 -0.70 13.55 5.58
CA ARG A 72 -0.34 14.93 5.95
C ARG A 72 -0.56 15.89 4.79
N SER A 73 -0.10 15.51 3.60
CA SER A 73 -0.18 16.30 2.37
C SER A 73 -1.40 15.98 1.50
N GLY A 74 -2.00 14.80 1.67
CA GLY A 74 -3.02 14.26 0.79
C GLY A 74 -2.47 13.70 -0.54
N GLU A 75 -1.15 13.62 -0.70
CA GLU A 75 -0.53 13.20 -1.96
C GLU A 75 -0.51 11.68 -2.13
N VAL A 76 -0.81 11.22 -3.36
CA VAL A 76 -0.68 9.80 -3.73
C VAL A 76 0.80 9.46 -3.95
N VAL A 77 1.41 8.81 -2.97
CA VAL A 77 2.84 8.42 -3.01
C VAL A 77 3.09 7.15 -3.82
N TRP A 78 2.06 6.34 -4.05
CA TRP A 78 2.13 5.19 -4.93
C TRP A 78 0.75 4.82 -5.47
N HIS A 79 0.66 4.40 -6.73
CA HIS A 79 -0.59 3.96 -7.35
C HIS A 79 -0.34 2.76 -8.26
N ARG A 80 -1.13 1.70 -8.13
CA ARG A 80 -0.96 0.42 -8.83
C ARG A 80 -0.99 0.54 -10.35
N GLY A 81 -1.80 1.47 -10.87
CA GLY A 81 -1.96 1.72 -12.30
C GLY A 81 -0.97 2.72 -12.90
N ARG A 82 -0.17 3.42 -12.09
CA ARG A 82 0.91 4.27 -12.61
C ARG A 82 2.12 3.37 -12.88
N ARG A 83 2.55 3.30 -14.14
CA ARG A 83 3.78 2.64 -14.58
C ARG A 83 4.68 3.67 -15.23
#